data_AF-A0A4Y3RZ38-F1
#
_entry.id   AF-A0A4Y3RZ38-F1
#
_cell.length_a   1.000
_cell.length_b   1.000
_cell.length_c   1.000
_cell.angle_alpha   90.00
_cell.angle_beta   90.00
_cell.angle_gamma   90.00
#
_symmetry.space_group_name_H-M   'P 1'
#
loop_
_entity.id
_entity.type
_entity.pdbx_description
1 polymer ?
#
loop_
_entity_poly.entity_id
_entity_poly.type
_entity_poly.pdbx_seq_one_letter_code
_entity_poly.pdbx_strand_id
1 'polypeptide(L)'
;MNRQQHDEEVLLGPYALGVLDEADVRNVETHLARCSTCREELASLRELEAALGEVPPEAFLDGPPQGGELMLQRTLRQMRNERAGGQRRRAALAGLAAAAALAGVFWAGTATGTGSPPVAAPPPPPPTATSTVTPAPPPPGTRVASATDPASGTRMTVRVTPAAAWVRVHAAVTGLPPGERCTLVVVGRDGSRTTAGSWVVGAGEHSGEGKGASLDGSAAVDPKDVREIVVENEEGKRFVTVPLNA
;
A
#
# COMPACT_ATOMS: atom_id res chain seq x y z
N MET A 1 -0.94 20.56 -19.64
CA MET A 1 -0.86 20.79 -18.18
C MET A 1 -2.06 20.15 -17.52
N ASN A 2 -1.86 19.55 -16.35
CA ASN A 2 -2.77 18.59 -15.75
C ASN A 2 -3.91 19.32 -14.99
N ARG A 3 -5.13 18.79 -15.00
CA ARG A 3 -6.32 19.40 -14.35
C ARG A 3 -6.07 19.71 -12.87
N GLN A 4 -5.30 18.86 -12.18
CA GLN A 4 -4.89 19.07 -10.78
C GLN A 4 -3.96 20.29 -10.57
N GLN A 5 -3.17 20.69 -11.58
CA GLN A 5 -2.29 21.86 -11.47
C GLN A 5 -3.08 23.18 -11.53
N HIS A 6 -4.27 23.19 -12.15
CA HIS A 6 -5.14 24.36 -12.16
C HIS A 6 -5.83 24.59 -10.81
N ASP A 7 -6.13 23.52 -10.07
CA ASP A 7 -6.84 23.59 -8.78
C ASP A 7 -5.92 24.04 -7.61
N GLU A 8 -4.63 23.69 -7.61
CA GLU A 8 -3.70 24.13 -6.55
C GLU A 8 -3.22 25.58 -6.72
N GLU A 9 -3.14 26.08 -7.96
CA GLU A 9 -2.65 27.44 -8.25
C GLU A 9 -3.77 28.50 -8.31
N VAL A 10 -5.03 28.08 -8.50
CA VAL A 10 -6.20 28.98 -8.56
C VAL A 10 -7.22 28.58 -7.49
N LEU A 11 -7.46 29.45 -6.52
CA LEU A 11 -8.33 29.24 -5.35
C LEU A 11 -9.84 29.25 -5.69
N LEU A 12 -10.28 28.48 -6.69
CA LEU A 12 -11.66 28.48 -7.20
C LEU A 12 -12.69 27.99 -6.18
N GLY A 13 -12.37 26.95 -5.41
CA GLY A 13 -13.27 26.43 -4.36
C GLY A 13 -13.56 27.47 -3.27
N PRO A 14 -12.52 28.03 -2.61
CA PRO A 14 -12.68 29.12 -1.66
C PRO A 14 -13.37 30.36 -2.25
N TYR A 15 -13.13 30.66 -3.53
CA TYR A 15 -13.81 31.75 -4.25
C TYR A 15 -15.31 31.49 -4.42
N ALA A 16 -15.70 30.27 -4.80
CA ALA A 16 -17.11 29.89 -4.94
C ALA A 16 -17.85 30.02 -3.61
N LEU A 17 -17.22 29.56 -2.51
CA LEU A 17 -17.78 29.61 -1.15
C LEU A 17 -17.73 31.00 -0.50
N GLY A 18 -17.13 32.01 -1.15
CA GLY A 18 -17.05 33.38 -0.64
C GLY A 18 -16.16 33.56 0.61
N VAL A 19 -15.15 32.71 0.80
CA VAL A 19 -14.28 32.71 2.00
C VAL A 19 -12.89 33.33 1.77
N LEU A 20 -12.64 33.87 0.57
CA LEU A 20 -11.37 34.52 0.23
C LEU A 20 -11.30 35.97 0.71
N ASP A 21 -10.08 36.44 0.92
CA ASP A 21 -9.81 37.86 1.15
C ASP A 21 -9.89 38.68 -0.15
N GLU A 22 -9.92 40.01 -0.02
CA GLU A 22 -10.04 40.92 -1.17
C GLU A 22 -8.86 40.87 -2.15
N ALA A 23 -7.68 40.45 -1.70
CA ALA A 23 -6.51 40.34 -2.56
C ALA A 23 -6.62 39.10 -3.45
N ASP A 24 -7.01 37.97 -2.86
CA ASP A 24 -7.18 36.72 -3.56
C ASP A 24 -8.40 36.72 -4.49
N VAL A 25 -9.49 37.39 -4.11
CA VAL A 25 -10.64 37.62 -5.00
C VAL A 25 -10.19 38.30 -6.30
N ARG A 26 -9.38 39.37 -6.21
CA ARG A 26 -8.85 40.07 -7.40
C ARG A 26 -7.94 39.21 -8.25
N ASN A 27 -7.12 38.36 -7.62
CA ASN A 27 -6.24 37.43 -8.32
C ASN A 27 -7.06 36.40 -9.12
N VAL A 28 -8.08 35.82 -8.49
CA VAL A 28 -8.97 34.85 -9.13
C VAL A 28 -9.76 35.49 -10.27
N GLU A 29 -10.34 36.68 -10.07
CA GLU A 29 -11.08 37.40 -11.13
C GLU A 29 -10.20 37.73 -12.34
N THR A 30 -8.95 38.16 -12.09
CA THR A 30 -7.97 38.43 -13.15
C THR A 30 -7.67 37.17 -13.97
N HIS A 31 -7.57 36.01 -13.31
CA HIS A 31 -7.38 34.72 -13.98
C HIS A 31 -8.63 34.31 -14.77
N LEU A 32 -9.82 34.41 -14.16
CA LEU A 32 -11.11 34.08 -14.77
C LEU A 32 -11.40 34.93 -16.00
N ALA A 33 -10.88 36.17 -16.09
CA ALA A 33 -11.01 36.98 -17.30
C ALA A 33 -10.32 36.33 -18.52
N ARG A 34 -9.26 35.53 -18.31
CA ARG A 34 -8.39 35.00 -19.37
C ARG A 34 -8.52 33.50 -19.60
N CYS A 35 -9.09 32.75 -18.66
CA CYS A 35 -9.18 31.29 -18.73
C CYS A 35 -10.65 30.83 -18.84
N SER A 36 -11.05 30.29 -20.00
CA SER A 36 -12.40 29.74 -20.18
C SER A 36 -12.62 28.47 -19.37
N THR A 37 -11.61 27.61 -19.28
CA THR A 37 -11.69 26.36 -18.50
C THR A 37 -11.99 26.63 -17.03
N CYS A 38 -11.31 27.58 -16.39
CA CYS A 38 -11.59 27.92 -15.00
C CYS A 38 -12.98 28.56 -14.81
N ARG A 39 -13.54 29.24 -15.82
CA ARG A 39 -14.93 29.72 -15.77
C ARG A 39 -15.94 28.56 -15.84
N GLU A 40 -15.68 27.56 -16.66
CA GLU A 40 -16.49 26.35 -16.75
C GLU A 40 -16.44 25.54 -15.44
N GLU A 41 -15.25 25.38 -14.85
CA GLU A 41 -15.10 24.72 -13.55
C GLU A 41 -15.81 25.49 -12.43
N LEU A 42 -15.71 26.83 -12.40
CA LEU A 42 -16.43 27.64 -11.42
C LEU A 42 -17.95 27.52 -11.58
N ALA A 43 -18.46 27.43 -12.81
CA ALA A 43 -19.90 27.20 -13.04
C ALA A 43 -20.34 25.84 -12.50
N SER A 44 -19.57 24.78 -12.78
CA SER A 44 -19.79 23.43 -12.23
C SER A 44 -19.80 23.41 -10.69
N LEU A 45 -18.86 24.11 -10.05
CA LEU A 45 -18.80 24.22 -8.60
C LEU A 45 -20.03 24.94 -8.01
N ARG A 46 -20.50 26.01 -8.65
CA ARG A 46 -21.70 26.75 -8.22
C ARG A 46 -22.99 25.95 -8.41
N GLU A 47 -23.07 25.12 -9.44
CA GLU A 47 -24.19 24.19 -9.61
C GLU A 47 -24.25 23.16 -8.47
N LEU A 48 -23.08 22.62 -8.08
CA LEU A 48 -22.99 21.74 -6.92
C LEU A 48 -23.36 22.45 -5.62
N GLU A 49 -22.88 23.68 -5.40
CA GLU A 49 -23.22 24.49 -4.24
C GLU A 49 -24.73 24.73 -4.15
N ALA A 50 -25.37 25.09 -5.28
CA ALA A 50 -26.82 25.28 -5.33
C ALA A 50 -27.57 23.99 -4.96
N ALA A 51 -27.15 22.84 -5.50
CA ALA A 51 -27.74 21.54 -5.17
C ALA A 51 -27.56 21.17 -3.69
N LEU A 52 -26.44 21.54 -3.07
CA LEU A 52 -26.20 21.33 -1.64
C LEU A 52 -27.00 22.31 -0.76
N GLY A 53 -27.25 23.53 -1.26
CA GLY A 53 -28.06 24.54 -0.58
C GLY A 53 -29.55 24.21 -0.49
N GLU A 54 -30.04 23.25 -1.28
CA GLU A 54 -31.43 22.75 -1.22
C GLU A 54 -31.69 21.85 0.01
N VAL A 55 -30.67 21.52 0.79
CA VAL A 55 -30.83 20.67 1.99
C VAL A 55 -31.47 21.48 3.12
N PRO A 56 -32.69 21.13 3.57
CA PRO A 56 -33.37 21.84 4.65
C PRO A 56 -32.55 21.77 5.96
N PRO A 57 -32.51 22.83 6.78
CA PRO A 57 -31.86 22.82 8.09
C PRO A 57 -32.28 21.62 8.96
N GLU A 58 -33.52 21.17 8.80
CA GLU A 58 -34.10 20.01 9.49
C GLU A 58 -33.37 18.70 9.17
N ALA A 59 -32.79 18.55 7.98
CA ALA A 59 -31.96 17.40 7.61
C ALA A 59 -30.59 17.39 8.33
N PHE A 60 -30.18 18.51 8.92
CA PHE A 60 -28.97 18.60 9.76
C PHE A 60 -29.25 18.43 11.26
N LEU A 61 -30.52 18.48 11.68
CA LEU A 61 -30.91 18.36 13.10
C LEU A 61 -30.81 16.92 13.59
N ASP A 62 -31.14 15.97 12.74
CA ASP A 62 -30.86 14.56 12.97
C ASP A 62 -29.41 14.31 12.50
N GLY A 63 -28.47 14.38 13.45
CA GLY A 63 -27.11 13.88 13.21
C GLY A 63 -27.14 12.44 12.65
N PRO A 64 -26.02 11.94 12.10
CA PRO A 64 -25.97 10.59 11.52
C PRO A 64 -26.64 9.60 12.47
N PRO A 65 -27.50 8.69 11.95
CA PRO A 65 -28.34 7.84 12.79
C PRO A 65 -27.50 7.16 13.86
N GLN A 66 -28.06 6.93 15.05
CA GLN A 66 -27.33 6.29 16.13
C GLN A 66 -26.77 4.94 15.65
N GLY A 67 -25.45 4.84 15.49
CA GLY A 67 -24.79 3.68 14.90
C GLY A 67 -24.56 3.71 13.38
N GLY A 68 -24.72 4.85 12.71
CA GLY A 68 -24.43 5.03 11.27
C GLY A 68 -22.98 4.66 10.91
N GLU A 69 -22.05 4.94 11.81
CA GLU A 69 -20.66 4.50 11.69
C GLU A 69 -20.52 2.97 11.71
N LEU A 70 -21.27 2.29 12.57
CA LEU A 70 -21.28 0.82 12.63
C LEU A 70 -21.91 0.21 11.37
N MET A 71 -22.96 0.84 10.83
CA MET A 71 -23.56 0.45 9.56
C MET A 71 -22.58 0.66 8.40
N LEU A 72 -21.89 1.80 8.33
CA LEU A 72 -20.87 2.07 7.32
C LEU A 72 -19.74 1.02 7.40
N GLN A 73 -19.20 0.77 8.59
CA GLN A 73 -18.16 -0.23 8.80
C GLN A 73 -18.63 -1.64 8.41
N ARG A 74 -19.87 -2.02 8.74
CA ARG A 74 -20.46 -3.30 8.32
C ARG A 74 -20.57 -3.37 6.80
N THR A 75 -21.06 -2.33 6.14
CA THR A 75 -21.22 -2.29 4.68
C THR A 75 -19.87 -2.36 3.98
N LEU A 76 -18.86 -1.60 4.43
CA LEU A 76 -17.50 -1.66 3.88
C LEU A 76 -16.83 -3.02 4.10
N ARG A 77 -17.11 -3.68 5.23
CA ARG A 77 -16.65 -5.05 5.49
C ARG A 77 -17.35 -6.06 4.57
N GLN A 78 -18.65 -5.91 4.38
CA GLN A 78 -19.43 -6.73 3.47
C GLN A 78 -18.95 -6.59 2.02
N MET A 79 -18.78 -5.36 1.51
CA MET A 79 -18.26 -5.11 0.16
C MET A 79 -16.86 -5.70 -0.04
N ARG A 80 -15.96 -5.59 0.94
CA ARG A 80 -14.63 -6.23 0.88
C ARG A 80 -14.75 -7.76 0.81
N ASN A 81 -15.65 -8.35 1.60
CA ASN A 81 -15.86 -9.80 1.61
C ASN A 81 -16.47 -10.30 0.29
N GLU A 82 -17.45 -9.59 -0.28
CA GLU A 82 -18.05 -9.91 -1.57
C GLU A 82 -17.03 -9.79 -2.71
N ARG A 83 -16.23 -8.72 -2.71
CA ARG A 83 -15.15 -8.51 -3.69
C ARG A 83 -14.07 -9.60 -3.58
N ALA A 84 -13.67 -9.94 -2.36
CA ALA A 84 -12.73 -11.04 -2.11
C ALA A 84 -13.31 -12.39 -2.55
N GLY A 85 -14.60 -12.66 -2.32
CA GLY A 85 -15.28 -13.86 -2.78
C GLY A 85 -15.33 -13.98 -4.31
N GLY A 86 -15.66 -12.88 -5.00
CA GLY A 86 -15.65 -12.83 -6.47
C GLY A 86 -14.25 -13.02 -7.05
N GLN A 87 -13.23 -12.43 -6.44
CA GLN A 87 -11.84 -12.58 -6.86
C GLN A 87 -11.30 -14.00 -6.61
N ARG A 88 -11.66 -14.63 -5.48
CA ARG A 88 -11.35 -16.04 -5.21
C ARG A 88 -12.01 -16.99 -6.21
N ARG A 89 -13.28 -16.76 -6.57
CA ARG A 89 -13.98 -17.55 -7.59
C ARG A 89 -13.34 -17.40 -8.97
N ARG A 90 -12.97 -16.17 -9.37
CA ARG A 90 -12.24 -15.92 -10.62
C ARG A 90 -10.85 -16.55 -10.62
N ALA A 91 -10.12 -16.47 -9.51
CA ALA A 91 -8.82 -17.11 -9.34
C ALA A 91 -8.92 -18.63 -9.39
N ALA A 92 -9.96 -19.24 -8.79
CA ALA A 92 -10.21 -20.67 -8.87
C ALA A 92 -10.55 -21.14 -10.30
N LEU A 93 -11.38 -20.39 -11.02
CA LEU A 93 -11.70 -20.67 -12.43
C LEU A 93 -10.47 -20.49 -13.34
N ALA A 94 -9.66 -19.45 -13.11
CA ALA A 94 -8.40 -19.25 -13.83
C ALA A 94 -7.37 -20.36 -13.52
N GLY A 95 -7.31 -20.84 -12.27
CA GLY A 95 -6.48 -21.98 -11.88
C GLY A 95 -6.90 -23.29 -12.56
N LEU A 96 -8.21 -23.53 -12.69
CA LEU A 96 -8.75 -24.66 -13.45
C LEU A 96 -8.43 -24.57 -14.95
N ALA A 97 -8.54 -23.39 -15.55
CA ALA A 97 -8.17 -23.17 -16.95
C ALA A 97 -6.66 -23.34 -17.19
N ALA A 98 -5.81 -22.89 -16.26
CA ALA A 98 -4.37 -23.09 -16.32
C ALA A 98 -3.98 -24.57 -16.17
N ALA A 99 -4.63 -25.31 -15.27
CA ALA A 99 -4.42 -26.76 -15.13
C ALA A 99 -4.85 -27.54 -16.37
N ALA A 100 -5.95 -27.14 -17.03
CA ALA A 100 -6.40 -27.73 -18.29
C ALA A 100 -5.44 -27.42 -19.46
N ALA A 101 -4.86 -26.22 -19.51
CA ALA A 101 -3.85 -25.86 -20.51
C ALA A 101 -2.54 -26.67 -20.33
N LEU A 102 -2.11 -26.91 -19.08
CA LEU A 102 -0.93 -27.75 -18.78
C LEU A 102 -1.17 -29.22 -19.12
N ALA A 103 -2.40 -29.73 -18.95
CA ALA A 103 -2.76 -31.08 -19.39
C ALA A 103 -2.81 -31.22 -20.93
N GLY A 104 -3.19 -30.16 -21.66
CA GLY A 104 -3.17 -30.13 -23.13
C GLY A 104 -1.76 -30.12 -23.72
N VAL A 105 -0.81 -29.44 -23.08
CA VAL A 105 0.60 -29.40 -23.52
C VAL A 105 1.30 -30.74 -23.30
N PHE A 106 0.89 -31.53 -22.31
CA PHE A 106 1.47 -32.85 -22.05
C PHE A 106 1.02 -33.97 -23.01
N TRP A 107 -0.03 -33.76 -23.82
CA TRP A 107 -0.54 -34.77 -24.76
C TRP A 107 -0.39 -34.42 -26.25
N ALA A 108 0.12 -33.24 -26.59
CA ALA A 108 0.29 -32.78 -27.98
C ALA A 108 1.75 -32.47 -28.35
N GLY A 109 2.70 -33.10 -27.66
CA GLY A 109 4.13 -32.94 -27.93
C GLY A 109 4.72 -34.07 -28.75
N THR A 110 4.35 -34.24 -30.03
CA THR A 110 5.22 -34.79 -31.09
C THR A 110 4.58 -34.64 -32.48
N ALA A 111 4.90 -33.57 -33.22
CA ALA A 111 5.09 -33.59 -34.68
C ALA A 111 5.38 -32.19 -35.25
N THR A 112 6.53 -32.08 -35.92
CA THR A 112 6.92 -31.07 -36.94
C THR A 112 7.05 -29.61 -36.45
N GLY A 113 8.15 -28.88 -36.61
CA GLY A 113 9.23 -28.99 -37.58
C GLY A 113 8.94 -28.18 -38.84
N THR A 114 8.88 -26.84 -38.75
CA THR A 114 9.10 -25.93 -39.88
C THR A 114 9.58 -24.57 -39.37
N GLY A 115 10.71 -24.10 -39.88
CA GLY A 115 11.29 -22.80 -39.56
C GLY A 115 10.51 -21.62 -40.14
N SER A 116 10.70 -20.46 -39.52
CA SER A 116 10.39 -19.14 -40.07
C SER A 116 11.33 -18.08 -39.46
N PRO A 117 11.66 -17.02 -40.22
CA PRO A 117 12.91 -16.25 -40.09
C PRO A 117 12.91 -15.21 -38.95
N PRO A 118 14.10 -14.67 -38.58
CA PRO A 118 14.21 -13.73 -37.47
C PRO A 118 13.56 -12.38 -37.81
N VAL A 119 12.55 -12.00 -37.04
CA VAL A 119 12.08 -10.61 -36.97
C VAL A 119 13.08 -9.84 -36.10
N ALA A 120 13.80 -8.91 -36.71
CA ALA A 120 14.70 -8.00 -36.04
C ALA A 120 13.90 -7.07 -35.09
N ALA A 121 14.19 -7.14 -33.80
CA ALA A 121 13.73 -6.15 -32.83
C ALA A 121 14.53 -4.83 -33.00
N PRO A 122 13.88 -3.66 -32.92
CA PRO A 122 14.58 -2.38 -32.96
C PRO A 122 15.51 -2.21 -31.75
N PRO A 123 16.62 -1.47 -31.89
CA PRO A 123 17.64 -1.33 -30.85
C PRO A 123 17.09 -0.62 -29.59
N PRO A 124 17.59 -0.97 -28.39
CA PRO A 124 17.19 -0.32 -27.15
C PRO A 124 17.59 1.16 -27.16
N PRO A 125 16.77 2.08 -26.61
CA PRO A 125 17.18 3.46 -26.38
C PRO A 125 18.37 3.49 -25.39
N PRO A 126 19.29 4.47 -25.53
CA PRO A 126 20.47 4.57 -24.67
C PRO A 126 20.06 4.74 -23.20
N PRO A 127 20.85 4.20 -22.25
CA PRO A 127 20.58 4.37 -20.83
C PRO A 127 20.60 5.87 -20.50
N THR A 128 19.44 6.41 -20.17
CA THR A 128 19.36 7.69 -19.50
C THR A 128 20.12 7.53 -18.18
N ALA A 129 21.09 8.41 -17.95
CA ALA A 129 21.98 8.35 -16.80
C ALA A 129 21.20 8.11 -15.51
N THR A 130 21.43 6.95 -14.90
CA THR A 130 21.06 6.69 -13.51
C THR A 130 21.75 7.76 -12.68
N SER A 131 21.00 8.75 -12.21
CA SER A 131 21.47 9.60 -11.13
C SER A 131 21.81 8.66 -9.98
N THR A 132 23.09 8.55 -9.68
CA THR A 132 23.62 7.96 -8.46
C THR A 132 23.06 8.80 -7.31
N VAL A 133 21.89 8.42 -6.80
CA VAL A 133 21.41 8.88 -5.51
C VAL A 133 22.36 8.27 -4.50
N THR A 134 23.33 9.07 -4.03
CA THR A 134 24.08 8.74 -2.82
C THR A 134 23.07 8.40 -1.73
N PRO A 135 23.07 7.18 -1.17
CA PRO A 135 22.11 6.83 -0.14
C PRO A 135 22.29 7.79 1.03
N ALA A 136 21.22 8.50 1.38
CA ALA A 136 21.20 9.34 2.57
C ALA A 136 21.64 8.48 3.78
N PRO A 137 22.54 8.99 4.64
CA PRO A 137 22.92 8.25 5.84
C PRO A 137 21.66 7.92 6.65
N PRO A 138 21.55 6.70 7.20
CA PRO A 138 20.38 6.30 7.95
C PRO A 138 20.17 7.26 9.13
N PRO A 139 18.91 7.54 9.53
CA PRO A 139 18.62 8.41 10.65
C PRO A 139 19.41 8.00 11.90
N PRO A 140 19.93 8.95 12.69
CA PRO A 140 20.62 8.64 13.95
C PRO A 140 19.79 7.72 14.83
N GLY A 141 20.40 6.66 15.37
CA GLY A 141 19.72 5.65 16.19
C GLY A 141 19.07 4.50 15.40
N THR A 142 19.26 4.43 14.09
CA THR A 142 18.88 3.25 13.29
C THR A 142 19.69 2.03 13.75
N ARG A 143 18.99 0.96 14.14
CA ARG A 143 19.60 -0.32 14.52
C ARG A 143 19.34 -1.36 13.46
N VAL A 144 20.34 -2.18 13.15
CA VAL A 144 20.20 -3.32 12.24
C VAL A 144 20.67 -4.56 12.95
N ALA A 145 19.85 -5.60 12.95
CA ALA A 145 20.18 -6.89 13.55
C ALA A 145 19.72 -8.02 12.64
N SER A 146 20.38 -9.17 12.75
CA SER A 146 20.03 -10.38 12.01
C SER A 146 20.14 -11.58 12.93
N ALA A 147 19.21 -12.51 12.81
CA ALA A 147 19.24 -13.79 13.51
C ALA A 147 18.74 -14.89 12.59
N THR A 148 19.21 -16.11 12.85
CA THR A 148 18.73 -17.33 12.20
C THR A 148 18.31 -18.29 13.28
N ASP A 149 17.08 -18.80 13.18
CA ASP A 149 16.56 -19.77 14.12
C ASP A 149 17.04 -21.18 13.73
N PRO A 150 17.71 -21.92 14.63
CA PRO A 150 18.28 -23.23 14.31
C PRO A 150 17.21 -24.33 14.18
N ALA A 151 16.02 -24.16 14.75
CA ALA A 151 14.96 -25.17 14.72
C ALA A 151 14.12 -25.11 13.43
N SER A 152 13.83 -23.90 12.95
CA SER A 152 13.04 -23.66 11.74
C SER A 152 13.88 -23.38 10.50
N GLY A 153 15.17 -23.05 10.66
CA GLY A 153 16.02 -22.58 9.56
C GLY A 153 15.66 -21.18 9.05
N THR A 154 14.72 -20.49 9.70
CA THR A 154 14.24 -19.16 9.29
C THR A 154 15.29 -18.11 9.63
N ARG A 155 15.66 -17.28 8.66
CA ARG A 155 16.54 -16.13 8.85
C ARG A 155 15.74 -14.85 8.76
N MET A 156 16.01 -13.92 9.67
CA MET A 156 15.45 -12.58 9.61
C MET A 156 16.55 -11.53 9.78
N THR A 157 16.51 -10.51 8.92
CA THR A 157 17.29 -9.29 9.05
C THR A 157 16.32 -8.13 9.24
N VAL A 158 16.50 -7.35 10.29
CA VAL A 158 15.62 -6.23 10.61
C VAL A 158 16.40 -4.94 10.74
N ARG A 159 15.88 -3.87 10.13
CA ARG A 159 16.28 -2.49 10.37
C ARG A 159 15.17 -1.80 11.15
N VAL A 160 15.52 -1.25 12.30
CA VAL A 160 14.64 -0.45 13.15
C VAL A 160 15.08 0.99 13.10
N THR A 161 14.22 1.85 12.58
CA THR A 161 14.47 3.29 12.46
C THR A 161 13.64 4.01 13.53
N PRO A 162 14.27 4.79 14.42
CA PRO A 162 13.55 5.53 15.45
C PRO A 162 12.68 6.63 14.85
N ALA A 163 11.51 6.82 15.42
CA ALA A 163 10.63 7.97 15.23
C ALA A 163 10.09 8.42 16.60
N ALA A 164 9.57 9.65 16.70
CA ALA A 164 9.20 10.34 17.94
C ALA A 164 8.99 9.45 19.18
N ALA A 165 7.86 8.72 19.26
CA ALA A 165 7.52 7.78 20.34
C ALA A 165 7.14 6.38 19.79
N TRP A 166 7.71 6.02 18.64
CA TRP A 166 7.40 4.79 17.91
C TRP A 166 8.57 4.39 17.00
N VAL A 167 8.54 3.18 16.46
CA VAL A 167 9.60 2.71 15.56
C VAL A 167 9.05 2.30 14.19
N ARG A 168 9.81 2.60 13.14
CA ARG A 168 9.65 1.98 11.82
C ARG A 168 10.51 0.73 11.75
N VAL A 169 9.97 -0.33 11.16
CA VAL A 169 10.63 -1.63 11.06
C VAL A 169 10.62 -2.06 9.60
N HIS A 170 11.80 -2.37 9.07
CA HIS A 170 11.96 -3.02 7.78
C HIS A 170 12.55 -4.41 8.02
N ALA A 171 11.79 -5.47 7.76
CA ALA A 171 12.18 -6.84 8.02
C ALA A 171 12.26 -7.63 6.71
N ALA A 172 13.41 -8.26 6.47
CA ALA A 172 13.59 -9.25 5.40
C ALA A 172 13.68 -10.64 6.05
N VAL A 173 12.74 -11.53 5.71
CA VAL A 173 12.58 -12.86 6.33
C VAL A 173 12.64 -13.94 5.27
N THR A 174 13.51 -14.92 5.45
CA THR A 174 13.70 -16.05 4.52
C THR A 174 13.54 -17.38 5.26
N GLY A 175 13.13 -18.43 4.55
CA GLY A 175 12.98 -19.78 5.13
C GLY A 175 11.65 -20.06 5.84
N LEU A 176 10.63 -19.20 5.67
CA LEU A 176 9.29 -19.47 6.18
C LEU A 176 8.53 -20.49 5.31
N PRO A 177 7.66 -21.32 5.90
CA PRO A 177 6.81 -22.25 5.13
C PRO A 177 5.85 -21.51 4.19
N PRO A 178 5.68 -21.95 2.92
CA PRO A 178 4.73 -21.32 2.00
C PRO A 178 3.29 -21.51 2.48
N GLY A 179 2.46 -20.47 2.32
CA GLY A 179 1.07 -20.45 2.76
C GLY A 179 0.84 -20.11 4.23
N GLU A 180 1.90 -19.97 5.03
CA GLU A 180 1.78 -19.53 6.43
C GLU A 180 1.33 -18.07 6.54
N ARG A 181 0.52 -17.79 7.57
CA ARG A 181 0.09 -16.43 7.93
C ARG A 181 0.98 -15.95 9.06
N CYS A 182 1.98 -15.14 8.70
CA CYS A 182 2.97 -14.64 9.63
C CYS A 182 2.65 -13.22 10.09
N THR A 183 3.05 -12.92 11.32
CA THR A 183 2.93 -11.62 11.97
C THR A 183 4.30 -11.20 12.49
N LEU A 184 4.67 -9.94 12.23
CA LEU A 184 5.86 -9.30 12.77
C LEU A 184 5.49 -8.58 14.06
N VAL A 185 6.13 -8.94 15.16
CA VAL A 185 5.84 -8.42 16.50
C VAL A 185 7.09 -7.78 17.07
N VAL A 186 6.95 -6.54 17.54
CA VAL A 186 7.97 -5.82 18.29
C VAL A 186 7.70 -6.01 19.77
N VAL A 187 8.69 -6.50 20.51
CA VAL A 187 8.59 -6.75 21.95
C VAL A 187 9.38 -5.67 22.71
N GLY A 188 8.71 -5.00 23.63
CA GLY A 188 9.28 -4.02 24.54
C GLY A 188 10.09 -4.66 25.66
N ARG A 189 10.95 -3.88 26.32
CA ARG A 189 11.72 -4.29 27.50
C ARG A 189 10.83 -4.64 28.70
N ASP A 190 9.67 -3.99 28.78
CA ASP A 190 8.60 -4.26 29.73
C ASP A 190 7.79 -5.54 29.43
N GLY A 191 8.08 -6.19 28.30
CA GLY A 191 7.35 -7.37 27.82
C GLY A 191 6.08 -7.03 27.02
N SER A 192 5.79 -5.75 26.77
CA SER A 192 4.70 -5.35 25.87
C SER A 192 4.95 -5.89 24.46
N ARG A 193 3.88 -6.25 23.75
CA ARG A 193 3.97 -6.84 22.41
C ARG A 193 3.11 -6.01 21.47
N THR A 194 3.74 -5.43 20.45
CA THR A 194 3.07 -4.60 19.45
C THR A 194 3.24 -5.20 18.07
N THR A 195 2.13 -5.43 17.36
CA THR A 195 2.17 -5.95 16.00
C THR A 195 2.58 -4.85 15.02
N ALA A 196 3.65 -5.09 14.27
CA ALA A 196 4.16 -4.18 13.25
C ALA A 196 3.59 -4.45 11.85
N GLY A 197 3.11 -5.67 11.59
CA GLY A 197 2.44 -6.05 10.35
C GLY A 197 2.19 -7.56 10.24
N SER A 198 1.42 -7.98 9.23
CA SER A 198 1.16 -9.40 8.95
C SER A 198 1.11 -9.65 7.43
N TRP A 199 1.45 -10.86 7.01
CA TRP A 199 1.49 -11.27 5.60
C TRP A 199 1.25 -12.76 5.43
N VAL A 200 1.02 -13.18 4.19
CA VAL A 200 0.97 -14.59 3.80
C VAL A 200 2.24 -14.92 3.03
N VAL A 201 2.91 -16.01 3.38
CA VAL A 201 4.14 -16.44 2.70
C VAL A 201 3.80 -16.96 1.30
N GLY A 202 4.36 -16.33 0.27
CA GLY A 202 4.15 -16.71 -1.13
C GLY A 202 4.69 -18.10 -1.45
N ALA A 203 4.01 -18.83 -2.35
CA ALA A 203 4.34 -20.21 -2.70
C ALA A 203 4.97 -20.39 -4.10
N GLY A 204 5.30 -19.30 -4.83
CA GLY A 204 5.72 -19.39 -6.23
C GLY A 204 6.78 -18.40 -6.67
N GLU A 205 7.50 -18.78 -7.74
CA GLU A 205 8.60 -18.06 -8.43
C GLU A 205 8.21 -16.65 -8.94
N HIS A 206 6.91 -16.37 -9.06
CA HIS A 206 6.34 -15.07 -9.48
C HIS A 206 5.88 -14.18 -8.31
N SER A 207 6.12 -14.60 -7.07
CA SER A 207 6.20 -13.66 -5.96
C SER A 207 7.57 -13.01 -6.10
N GLY A 208 7.68 -11.68 -6.17
CA GLY A 208 8.99 -10.99 -6.18
C GLY A 208 9.91 -11.34 -4.99
N GLU A 209 9.38 -12.12 -4.06
CA GLU A 209 9.95 -12.68 -2.85
C GLU A 209 10.26 -14.18 -2.94
N GLY A 210 10.60 -14.70 -4.13
CA GLY A 210 11.19 -16.03 -4.30
C GLY A 210 12.52 -16.24 -3.53
N LYS A 211 12.99 -15.24 -2.79
CA LYS A 211 14.17 -15.28 -1.90
C LYS A 211 13.85 -14.93 -0.43
N GLY A 212 12.58 -14.70 -0.09
CA GLY A 212 12.10 -14.31 1.24
C GLY A 212 11.23 -13.06 1.22
N ALA A 213 10.37 -12.91 2.23
CA ALA A 213 9.42 -11.80 2.37
C ALA A 213 10.11 -10.53 2.87
N SER A 214 9.79 -9.38 2.27
CA SER A 214 10.23 -8.06 2.75
C SER A 214 9.02 -7.28 3.22
N LEU A 215 9.00 -6.92 4.51
CA LEU A 215 7.89 -6.24 5.14
C LEU A 215 8.35 -4.93 5.79
N ASP A 216 7.62 -3.86 5.47
CA ASP A 216 7.71 -2.58 6.15
C ASP A 216 6.54 -2.43 7.12
N GLY A 217 6.84 -2.03 8.35
CA GLY A 217 5.86 -1.92 9.44
C GLY A 217 6.21 -0.85 10.45
N SER A 218 5.33 -0.68 11.44
CA SER A 218 5.50 0.31 12.51
C SER A 218 4.98 -0.23 13.84
N ALA A 219 5.67 0.07 14.93
CA ALA A 219 5.22 -0.29 16.28
C ALA A 219 5.25 0.92 17.21
N ALA A 220 4.17 1.11 17.97
CA ALA A 220 4.02 2.13 19.02
C ALA A 220 4.83 1.74 20.28
N VAL A 221 6.14 1.62 20.13
CA VAL A 221 7.10 1.34 21.20
C VAL A 221 8.19 2.40 21.13
N ASP A 222 8.55 3.01 22.26
CA ASP A 222 9.66 3.96 22.29
C ASP A 222 10.93 3.29 21.73
N PRO A 223 11.68 3.94 20.84
CA PRO A 223 12.88 3.35 20.29
C PRO A 223 13.84 2.78 21.35
N LYS A 224 13.97 3.40 22.53
CA LYS A 224 14.86 2.91 23.59
C LYS A 224 14.36 1.62 24.27
N ASP A 225 13.06 1.37 24.18
CA ASP A 225 12.40 0.26 24.86
C ASP A 225 12.23 -0.98 23.97
N VAL A 226 12.61 -0.92 22.69
CA VAL A 226 12.61 -2.11 21.84
C VAL A 226 13.68 -3.11 22.31
N ARG A 227 13.25 -4.32 22.67
CA ARG A 227 14.10 -5.42 23.13
C ARG A 227 14.39 -6.43 22.01
N GLU A 228 13.35 -6.91 21.32
CA GLU A 228 13.47 -7.96 20.31
C GLU A 228 12.34 -7.87 19.29
N ILE A 229 12.57 -8.44 18.11
CA ILE A 229 11.58 -8.55 17.04
C ILE A 229 11.36 -10.02 16.73
N VAL A 230 10.09 -10.42 16.68
CA VAL A 230 9.66 -11.81 16.55
C VAL A 230 8.79 -11.94 15.31
N VAL A 231 8.98 -13.04 14.58
CA VAL A 231 8.02 -13.51 13.57
C VAL A 231 7.31 -14.73 14.13
N GLU A 232 5.99 -14.68 14.14
CA GLU A 232 5.13 -15.77 14.60
C GLU A 232 3.93 -15.98 13.67
N ASN A 233 3.31 -17.16 13.68
CA ASN A 233 2.03 -17.36 12.99
C ASN A 233 0.82 -16.99 13.86
N GLU A 234 -0.38 -17.09 13.28
CA GLU A 234 -1.67 -16.90 13.97
C GLU A 234 -1.88 -17.89 15.14
N GLU A 235 -1.17 -19.02 15.14
CA GLU A 235 -1.21 -20.02 16.23
C GLU A 235 -0.21 -19.70 17.37
N GLY A 236 0.56 -18.62 17.25
CA GLY A 236 1.58 -18.23 18.23
C GLY A 236 2.90 -19.01 18.13
N LYS A 237 3.08 -19.83 17.10
CA LYS A 237 4.35 -20.49 16.80
C LYS A 237 5.36 -19.46 16.32
N ARG A 238 6.46 -19.32 17.05
CA ARG A 238 7.57 -18.43 16.70
C ARG A 238 8.50 -19.11 15.69
N PHE A 239 8.83 -18.41 14.61
CA PHE A 239 9.77 -18.88 13.61
C PHE A 239 11.17 -18.31 13.82
N VAL A 240 11.28 -17.03 14.18
CA VAL A 240 12.57 -16.39 14.40
C VAL A 240 12.42 -15.22 15.36
N THR A 241 13.42 -15.06 16.23
CA THR A 241 13.54 -13.94 17.17
C THR A 241 14.87 -13.25 16.93
N VAL A 242 14.85 -11.95 16.65
CA VAL A 242 16.03 -11.12 16.49
C VAL A 242 16.14 -10.21 17.72
N PRO A 243 17.09 -10.45 18.63
CA PRO A 243 17.34 -9.55 19.75
C PRO A 243 17.96 -8.25 19.23
N LEU A 244 17.47 -7.12 19.73
CA LEU A 244 18.01 -5.79 19.47
C LEU A 244 18.76 -5.35 20.73
N ASN A 245 19.94 -5.92 20.90
CA ASN A 245 20.85 -5.51 21.98
C ASN A 245 21.22 -4.03 21.75
N ALA A 246 21.17 -3.25 22.83
CA ALA A 246 21.53 -1.83 22.83
C ALA A 246 23.05 -1.64 22.84
#